data_AF-A0A4Y8BZ95-F1
#
_entry.id   AF-A0A4Y8BZ95-F1
#
_cell.length_a   1.000
_cell.length_b   1.000
_cell.length_c   1.000
_cell.angle_alpha   90.00
_cell.angle_beta   90.00
_cell.angle_gamma   90.00
#
_symmetry.space_group_name_H-M   'P 1'
#
loop_
_entity.id
_entity.type
_entity.pdbx_description
1 polymer ?
#
loop_
_entity_poly.entity_id
_entity_poly.type
_entity_poly.pdbx_seq_one_letter_code
_entity_poly.pdbx_strand_id
1 'polypeptide(L)' 'KEAIAAMGVDTPLAILSKTYQPLYNYFKQLFAQVTNPPLDAIREEIVTSTRIYLGSEGNLLKPDENNAKRVKIA' A
#
# COMPACT_ATOMS: atom_id res chain seq x y z
N LYS A 1 10.53 2.18 -12.84
CA LYS A 1 9.93 3.53 -12.89
C LYS A 1 8.57 3.40 -13.55
N GLU A 2 7.55 3.96 -12.94
CA GLU A 2 6.20 3.99 -13.51
C GLU A 2 6.12 5.05 -14.63
N ALA A 3 5.11 4.95 -15.49
CA ALA A 3 4.92 5.90 -16.58
C ALA A 3 4.55 7.28 -16.02
N ILE A 4 5.18 8.33 -16.56
CA ILE A 4 4.86 9.73 -16.24
C ILE A 4 4.02 10.31 -17.37
N ALA A 5 2.90 10.94 -17.02
CA ALA A 5 2.01 11.61 -17.95
C ALA A 5 1.62 12.99 -17.38
N ALA A 6 0.98 13.81 -18.21
CA ALA A 6 0.51 15.15 -17.86
C ALA A 6 -0.99 15.31 -18.18
N MET A 7 -1.60 16.39 -17.68
CA MET A 7 -3.04 16.66 -17.67
C MET A 7 -3.84 15.82 -16.65
N GLY A 8 -5.04 16.28 -16.34
CA GLY A 8 -5.96 15.57 -15.45
C GLY A 8 -6.61 14.35 -16.12
N VAL A 9 -7.26 13.51 -15.31
CA VAL A 9 -8.04 12.36 -15.80
C VAL A 9 -9.45 12.82 -16.18
N ASP A 10 -9.70 12.98 -17.47
CA ASP A 10 -11.00 13.42 -18.03
C ASP A 10 -11.92 12.25 -18.46
N THR A 11 -11.66 11.05 -17.95
CA THR A 11 -12.54 9.90 -18.16
C THR A 11 -13.62 9.85 -17.07
N PRO A 12 -14.83 9.32 -17.35
CA PRO A 12 -15.86 9.14 -16.33
C PRO A 12 -15.36 8.32 -15.14
N LEU A 13 -15.96 8.56 -13.96
CA LEU A 13 -15.80 7.65 -12.83
C LEU A 13 -16.16 6.22 -13.25
N ALA A 14 -15.49 5.23 -12.67
CA ALA A 14 -15.66 3.84 -13.08
C ALA A 14 -17.14 3.37 -13.07
N ILE A 15 -17.94 3.85 -12.11
CA ILE A 15 -19.37 3.55 -12.00
C ILE A 15 -20.25 4.21 -13.08
N LEU A 16 -19.77 5.30 -13.70
CA LEU A 16 -20.48 6.03 -14.74
C LEU A 16 -20.00 5.64 -16.16
N SER A 17 -18.98 4.79 -16.26
CA SER A 17 -18.42 4.40 -17.55
C SER A 17 -19.38 3.50 -18.34
N LYS A 18 -19.46 3.72 -19.65
CA LYS A 18 -20.21 2.88 -20.58
C LYS A 18 -19.41 1.64 -21.04
N THR A 19 -18.14 1.55 -20.65
CA THR A 19 -17.23 0.46 -21.00
C THR A 19 -16.80 -0.30 -19.76
N TYR A 20 -16.36 -1.55 -19.93
CA TYR A 20 -15.83 -2.36 -18.84
C TYR A 20 -14.73 -1.63 -18.07
N GLN A 21 -14.80 -1.68 -16.75
CA GLN A 21 -13.80 -1.11 -15.84
C GLN A 21 -13.25 -2.21 -14.92
N PRO A 22 -11.93 -2.41 -14.87
CA PRO A 22 -11.31 -3.30 -13.90
C PRO A 22 -11.63 -2.90 -12.46
N LEU A 23 -11.67 -3.88 -11.55
CA LEU A 23 -12.02 -3.69 -10.14
C LEU A 23 -11.18 -2.60 -9.46
N TYR A 24 -9.88 -2.51 -9.75
CA TYR A 24 -8.99 -1.54 -9.11
C TYR A 24 -9.33 -0.07 -9.44
N ASN A 25 -10.09 0.20 -10.53
CA ASN A 25 -10.51 1.58 -10.85
C ASN A 25 -11.54 2.14 -9.86
N TYR A 26 -12.21 1.27 -9.11
CA TYR A 26 -13.18 1.64 -8.07
C TYR A 26 -12.51 1.99 -6.74
N PHE A 27 -11.28 1.54 -6.51
CA PHE A 27 -10.52 1.85 -5.30
C PHE A 27 -9.72 3.14 -5.53
N LYS A 28 -9.85 4.11 -4.61
CA LYS A 28 -9.09 5.36 -4.64
C LYS A 28 -8.10 5.36 -3.49
N GLN A 29 -6.85 5.70 -3.80
CA GLN A 29 -5.80 5.82 -2.79
C GLN A 29 -6.12 7.00 -1.87
N LEU A 30 -6.13 6.74 -0.58
CA LEU A 30 -6.19 7.80 0.42
C LEU A 30 -4.79 8.38 0.60
N PHE A 31 -4.74 9.66 0.98
CA PHE A 31 -3.49 10.34 1.27
C PHE A 31 -3.65 11.24 2.49
N ALA A 32 -2.55 11.41 3.21
CA ALA A 32 -2.49 12.24 4.39
C ALA A 32 -2.43 13.73 4.01
N GLN A 33 -3.02 14.58 4.85
CA GLN A 33 -3.05 16.04 4.68
C GLN A 33 -2.74 16.72 6.02
N VAL A 34 -3.37 17.85 6.34
CA VAL A 34 -3.09 18.71 7.52
C VAL A 34 -2.83 17.94 8.82
N THR A 35 -3.56 16.85 9.06
CA THR A 35 -3.46 16.05 10.29
C THR A 35 -2.12 15.34 10.48
N ASN A 36 -1.46 14.92 9.40
CA ASN A 36 -0.19 14.21 9.45
C ASN A 36 0.54 14.28 8.09
N PRO A 37 1.86 14.51 8.09
CA PRO A 37 2.61 14.70 6.85
C PRO A 37 2.80 13.40 6.05
N PRO A 38 2.83 13.45 4.70
CA PRO A 38 3.30 12.33 3.88
C PRO A 38 4.83 12.18 3.95
N LEU A 39 5.34 10.97 3.67
CA LEU A 39 6.78 10.68 3.63
C LEU A 39 7.36 10.86 2.22
N ASP A 40 8.63 11.25 2.12
CA ASP A 40 9.39 11.22 0.86
C ASP A 40 9.94 9.81 0.61
N ALA A 41 9.23 9.01 -0.19
CA ALA A 41 9.55 7.60 -0.43
C ALA A 41 10.92 7.35 -1.09
N ILE A 42 11.59 8.38 -1.64
CA ILE A 42 12.91 8.25 -2.28
C ILE A 42 14.00 8.71 -1.31
N ARG A 43 13.84 9.88 -0.70
CA ARG A 43 14.88 10.43 0.19
C ARG A 43 14.88 9.78 1.58
N GLU A 44 13.73 9.29 2.02
CA GLU A 44 13.54 8.67 3.33
C GLU A 44 13.31 7.15 3.22
N GLU A 45 13.79 6.51 2.15
CA GLU A 45 13.60 5.07 1.93
C GLU A 45 14.06 4.22 3.13
N ILE A 46 15.14 4.62 3.81
CA ILE A 46 15.75 3.88 4.92
C ILE A 46 14.83 3.70 6.15
N VAL A 47 13.80 4.53 6.31
CA VAL A 47 12.81 4.39 7.41
C VAL A 47 11.57 3.60 6.98
N THR A 48 11.48 3.18 5.71
CA THR A 48 10.38 2.39 5.18
C THR A 48 10.82 0.95 4.88
N SER A 49 9.87 0.01 4.85
CA SER A 49 10.17 -1.39 4.54
C SER A 49 8.98 -2.10 3.89
N THR A 50 9.26 -2.90 2.88
CA THR A 50 8.28 -3.81 2.24
C THR A 50 8.36 -5.23 2.79
N ARG A 51 8.95 -5.41 3.99
CA ARG A 51 9.16 -6.74 4.58
C ARG A 51 7.86 -7.44 4.91
N ILE A 52 7.77 -8.71 4.55
CA ILE A 52 6.58 -9.55 4.77
C ILE A 52 7.01 -10.87 5.42
N TYR A 53 6.23 -11.29 6.41
CA TYR A 53 6.40 -12.57 7.10
C TYR A 53 5.18 -13.46 6.88
N LEU A 54 5.39 -14.67 6.38
CA LEU A 54 4.35 -15.70 6.28
C LEU A 54 4.38 -16.62 7.51
N GLY A 55 3.19 -17.06 7.91
CA GLY A 55 2.98 -17.90 9.10
C GLY A 55 1.97 -17.28 10.05
N SER A 56 1.59 -18.03 11.08
CA SER A 56 0.69 -17.55 12.12
C SER A 56 1.31 -16.40 12.92
N GLU A 57 0.51 -15.38 13.23
CA GLU A 57 0.86 -14.42 14.26
C GLU A 57 0.78 -15.08 15.64
N GLY A 58 1.77 -14.79 16.48
CA GLY A 58 1.82 -15.27 17.86
C GLY A 58 1.00 -14.40 18.82
N ASN A 59 1.03 -14.75 20.11
CA ASN A 59 0.42 -13.90 21.12
C ASN A 59 1.31 -12.68 21.40
N LEU A 60 0.82 -11.48 21.05
CA LEU A 60 1.56 -10.23 21.21
C LEU A 60 1.94 -9.91 22.66
N LEU A 61 1.14 -10.36 23.63
CA LEU A 61 1.36 -10.09 25.06
C LEU A 61 2.25 -11.15 25.74
N LYS A 62 2.58 -12.24 25.05
CA LYS A 62 3.36 -13.36 25.58
C LYS A 62 4.51 -13.70 24.62
N PRO A 63 5.71 -13.17 24.87
CA PRO A 63 6.89 -13.52 24.09
C PRO A 63 7.20 -15.01 24.22
N ASP A 64 7.33 -15.69 23.08
CA ASP A 64 7.66 -17.11 22.98
C ASP A 64 8.44 -17.38 21.69
N GLU A 65 9.23 -18.47 21.64
CA GLU A 65 10.04 -18.84 20.48
C GLU A 65 9.19 -19.15 19.24
N ASN A 66 7.96 -19.64 19.43
CA ASN A 66 7.06 -19.96 18.33
C ASN A 66 6.64 -18.71 17.55
N ASN A 67 6.62 -17.52 18.19
CA ASN A 67 6.27 -16.26 17.54
C ASN A 67 7.27 -15.89 16.42
N ALA A 68 8.52 -16.38 16.51
CA ALA A 68 9.57 -16.15 15.53
C ALA A 68 9.61 -17.22 14.41
N LYS A 69 8.83 -18.30 14.51
CA LYS A 69 8.79 -19.38 13.52
C LYS A 69 7.99 -18.96 12.28
N ARG A 70 8.57 -18.05 11.49
CA ARG A 70 7.95 -17.43 10.30
C ARG A 70 8.90 -17.40 9.12
N VAL A 71 8.35 -17.42 7.92
CA VAL A 71 9.12 -17.30 6.67
C VAL A 71 9.14 -15.85 6.24
N LYS A 72 10.34 -15.25 6.16
CA LYS A 72 10.52 -13.89 5.63
C LYS A 72 10.63 -13.94 4.10
N ILE A 73 9.80 -13.17 3.39
CA ILE A 73 9.79 -13.14 1.91
C ILE A 73 10.64 -12.00 1.35
N ALA A 74 10.37 -10.79 1.82
CA ALA A 74 11.04 -9.54 1.46
C ALA A 74 11.50 -8.87 2.75
#